data_AF-A0A960D336-F1
#
_entry.id   AF-A0A960D336-F1
#
_cell.length_a   1.000
_cell.length_b   1.000
_cell.length_c   1.000
_cell.angle_alpha   90.00
_cell.angle_beta   90.00
_cell.angle_gamma   90.00
#
_symmetry.space_group_name_H-M   'P 1'
#
loop_
_entity.id
_entity.type
_entity.pdbx_description
1 polymer ?
#
loop_
_entity_poly.entity_id
_entity_poly.type
_entity_poly.pdbx_seq_one_letter_code
_entity_poly.pdbx_strand_id
1 'polypeptide(L)'
;RLVKVADIYAGTAPGAALHGAATYRWPMVPALALVASMPALGAAEHVADVFAARLGERVLAYSGVAQKQQPAAQIRLGDARVRLRALDGLLRETVATLESMVADGARIPRAVRARARVAAAHIVHESRSVIADLLESSGASAQFLDSPLQRAKRDVDVISGHVVFDYDVSRELAGALEIGVPISPIAMV
;
A
#
# COMPACT_ATOMS: atom_id res chain seq x y z
N ARG A 1 28.42 -0.77 21.13
CA ARG A 1 27.41 -1.87 21.22
C ARG A 1 26.90 -2.14 19.80
N LEU A 2 26.77 -3.41 19.39
CA LEU A 2 26.30 -3.83 18.06
C LEU A 2 25.08 -4.77 18.22
N VAL A 3 24.15 -4.75 17.27
CA VAL A 3 22.97 -5.64 17.22
C VAL A 3 22.94 -6.30 15.84
N LYS A 4 22.61 -7.59 15.76
CA LYS A 4 22.48 -8.27 14.48
C LYS A 4 21.22 -7.79 13.77
N VAL A 5 21.34 -7.40 12.50
CA VAL A 5 20.19 -6.95 11.70
C VAL A 5 19.07 -8.00 11.64
N ALA A 6 19.43 -9.29 11.65
CA ALA A 6 18.48 -10.40 11.68
C ALA A 6 17.57 -10.39 12.92
N ASP A 7 18.11 -9.99 14.08
CA ASP A 7 17.33 -9.90 15.32
C ASP A 7 16.35 -8.71 15.26
N ILE A 8 16.74 -7.63 14.59
CA ILE A 8 15.87 -6.46 14.35
C ILE A 8 14.75 -6.83 13.37
N TYR A 9 15.07 -7.52 12.26
CA TYR A 9 14.06 -8.01 11.31
C TYR A 9 13.06 -8.97 11.98
N ALA A 10 13.48 -9.69 13.01
CA ALA A 10 12.63 -10.63 13.76
C ALA A 10 11.88 -10.02 14.94
N GLY A 11 12.13 -8.77 15.32
CA GLY A 11 11.57 -8.21 16.55
C GLY A 11 12.11 -8.90 17.81
N THR A 12 13.29 -9.53 17.72
CA THR A 12 13.92 -10.29 18.80
C THR A 12 15.24 -9.67 19.26
N ALA A 13 15.47 -8.39 18.94
CA ALA A 13 16.63 -7.65 19.44
C ALA A 13 16.63 -7.58 20.97
N PRO A 14 17.78 -7.41 21.65
CA PRO A 14 17.85 -7.42 23.12
C PRO A 14 16.88 -6.47 23.84
N GLY A 15 16.51 -5.35 23.20
CA GLY A 15 15.49 -4.43 23.72
C GLY A 15 14.11 -5.05 23.91
N ALA A 16 13.74 -6.07 23.11
CA ALA A 16 12.48 -6.80 23.22
C ALA A 16 12.30 -7.52 24.57
N ALA A 17 13.41 -7.96 25.18
CA ALA A 17 13.44 -8.61 26.49
C ALA A 17 13.52 -7.60 27.65
N LEU A 18 14.04 -6.40 27.40
CA LEU A 18 14.25 -5.37 28.41
C LEU A 18 13.03 -4.45 28.59
N HIS A 19 12.23 -4.27 27.53
CA HIS A 19 11.13 -3.31 27.50
C HIS A 19 9.77 -3.98 27.32
N GLY A 20 8.82 -3.65 28.20
CA GLY A 20 7.46 -4.18 28.15
C GLY A 20 6.62 -3.69 26.96
N ALA A 21 7.00 -2.59 26.31
CA ALA A 21 6.24 -2.02 25.19
C ALA A 21 6.29 -2.92 23.93
N ALA A 22 5.14 -3.11 23.28
CA ALA A 22 4.98 -3.97 22.10
C ALA A 22 5.85 -3.54 20.91
N THR A 23 6.15 -2.25 20.77
CA THR A 23 6.98 -1.70 19.67
C THR A 23 8.36 -2.34 19.59
N TYR A 24 8.93 -2.79 20.71
CA TYR A 24 10.23 -3.48 20.71
C TYR A 24 10.19 -4.91 20.15
N ARG A 25 8.98 -5.48 19.99
CA ARG A 25 8.75 -6.84 19.47
C ARG A 25 8.19 -6.85 18.04
N TRP A 26 7.89 -5.69 17.47
CA TRP A 26 7.44 -5.59 16.08
C TRP A 26 8.56 -5.98 15.10
N PRO A 27 8.28 -6.79 14.07
CA PRO A 27 9.28 -7.17 13.08
C PRO A 27 9.51 -5.99 12.13
N MET A 28 10.76 -5.55 12.01
CA MET A 28 11.06 -4.29 11.33
C MET A 28 10.63 -4.26 9.86
N VAL A 29 10.78 -5.36 9.11
CA VAL A 29 10.44 -5.38 7.68
C VAL A 29 8.95 -5.16 7.45
N PRO A 30 8.03 -5.93 8.08
CA PRO A 30 6.59 -5.63 8.03
C PRO A 30 6.24 -4.22 8.49
N ALA A 31 6.81 -3.76 9.61
CA ALA A 31 6.52 -2.43 10.14
C ALA A 31 6.86 -1.32 9.13
N LEU A 32 8.08 -1.36 8.57
CA LEU A 32 8.52 -0.37 7.58
C LEU A 32 7.74 -0.48 6.27
N ALA A 33 7.47 -1.69 5.78
CA ALA A 33 6.72 -1.89 4.54
C ALA A 33 5.30 -1.33 4.64
N LEU A 34 4.57 -1.67 5.72
CA LEU A 34 3.20 -1.21 5.92
C LEU A 34 3.13 0.30 6.10
N VAL A 35 3.98 0.89 6.96
CA VAL A 35 4.02 2.34 7.17
C VAL A 35 4.38 3.07 5.87
N ALA A 36 5.35 2.58 5.11
CA ALA A 36 5.75 3.20 3.86
C ALA A 36 4.73 3.02 2.71
N SER A 37 3.80 2.06 2.81
CA SER A 37 2.70 1.90 1.84
C SER A 37 1.54 2.87 2.07
N MET A 38 1.35 3.35 3.30
CA MET A 38 0.21 4.21 3.67
C MET A 38 0.13 5.51 2.86
N PRO A 39 1.24 6.20 2.52
CA PRO A 39 1.18 7.37 1.65
C PRO A 39 0.62 7.08 0.24
N ALA A 40 0.87 5.89 -0.31
CA ALA A 40 0.31 5.51 -1.61
C ALA A 40 -1.20 5.31 -1.53
N LEU A 41 -1.68 4.62 -0.48
CA LEU A 41 -3.11 4.42 -0.23
C LEU A 41 -3.82 5.77 -0.03
N GLY A 42 -3.29 6.63 0.86
CA GLY A 42 -3.86 7.95 1.12
C GLY A 42 -3.85 8.86 -0.11
N ALA A 43 -2.82 8.77 -0.96
CA ALA A 43 -2.80 9.50 -2.23
C ALA A 43 -3.89 9.01 -3.19
N ALA A 44 -4.16 7.70 -3.25
CA ALA A 44 -5.20 7.15 -4.10
C ALA A 44 -6.61 7.49 -3.57
N GLU A 45 -6.82 7.47 -2.25
CA GLU A 45 -8.04 7.96 -1.60
C GLU A 45 -8.28 9.44 -1.93
N HIS A 46 -7.26 10.29 -1.77
CA HIS A 46 -7.34 11.70 -2.10
C HIS A 46 -7.66 11.94 -3.58
N VAL A 47 -7.04 11.17 -4.49
CA VAL A 47 -7.34 11.25 -5.93
C VAL A 47 -8.80 10.88 -6.22
N ALA A 48 -9.35 9.85 -5.55
CA ALA A 48 -10.76 9.49 -5.67
C ALA A 48 -11.71 10.58 -5.15
N ASP A 49 -11.35 11.28 -4.08
CA ASP A 49 -12.10 12.43 -3.56
C ASP A 49 -12.09 13.62 -4.52
N VAL A 50 -10.90 13.99 -5.01
CA VAL A 50 -10.75 15.07 -6.00
C VAL A 50 -11.50 14.73 -7.29
N PHE A 51 -11.42 13.48 -7.75
CA PHE A 51 -12.16 13.02 -8.92
C PHE A 51 -13.67 13.17 -8.73
N ALA A 52 -14.19 12.72 -7.58
CA ALA A 52 -15.62 12.84 -7.26
C ALA A 52 -16.09 14.30 -7.22
N ALA A 53 -15.31 15.19 -6.60
CA ALA A 53 -15.61 16.62 -6.55
C ALA A 53 -15.64 17.23 -7.97
N ARG A 54 -14.61 16.98 -8.77
CA ARG A 54 -14.52 17.48 -10.15
C ARG A 54 -15.64 16.95 -11.04
N LEU A 55 -16.05 15.69 -10.84
CA LEU A 55 -17.14 15.08 -11.60
C LEU A 55 -18.46 15.84 -11.42
N GLY A 56 -18.71 16.37 -10.21
CA GLY A 56 -19.93 17.12 -9.88
C GLY A 56 -20.07 18.46 -10.61
N GLU A 57 -18.95 19.08 -10.96
CA GLU A 57 -18.89 20.45 -11.50
C GLU A 57 -18.60 20.49 -13.00
N ARG A 58 -17.89 19.49 -13.52
CA ARG A 58 -17.31 19.57 -14.87
C ARG A 58 -18.35 19.41 -15.98
N VAL A 59 -18.23 20.25 -16.99
CA VAL A 59 -18.93 20.14 -18.28
C VAL A 59 -17.93 19.72 -19.36
N LEU A 60 -18.36 18.81 -20.25
CA LEU A 60 -17.50 18.27 -21.30
C LEU A 60 -17.42 19.23 -22.50
N ALA A 61 -16.21 19.55 -22.92
CA ALA A 61 -15.92 20.61 -23.90
C ALA A 61 -16.65 20.44 -25.25
N TYR A 62 -16.88 19.22 -25.71
CA TYR A 62 -17.44 18.94 -27.03
C TYR A 62 -18.90 18.49 -27.03
N SER A 63 -19.49 18.21 -25.87
CA SER A 63 -20.90 17.81 -25.77
C SER A 63 -21.76 18.78 -24.95
N GLY A 64 -21.16 19.65 -24.14
CA GLY A 64 -21.89 20.53 -23.22
C GLY A 64 -22.60 19.77 -22.09
N VAL A 65 -22.44 18.44 -22.03
CA VAL A 65 -23.06 17.59 -21.01
C VAL A 65 -22.24 17.65 -19.73
N ALA A 66 -22.92 17.76 -18.60
CA ALA A 66 -22.28 17.66 -17.29
C ALA A 66 -21.68 16.25 -17.13
N GLN A 67 -20.39 16.15 -16.79
CA GLN A 67 -19.67 14.89 -16.69
C GLN A 67 -20.32 13.95 -15.67
N LYS A 68 -20.92 14.47 -14.60
CA LYS A 68 -21.73 13.68 -13.64
C LYS A 68 -22.88 12.88 -14.28
N GLN A 69 -23.37 13.28 -15.46
CA GLN A 69 -24.41 12.56 -16.19
C GLN A 69 -23.84 11.42 -17.05
N GLN A 70 -22.52 11.24 -17.11
CA GLN A 70 -21.91 10.12 -17.83
C GLN A 70 -21.86 8.86 -16.96
N PRO A 71 -22.53 7.76 -17.36
CA PRO A 71 -22.47 6.50 -16.61
C PRO A 71 -21.04 5.97 -16.46
N ALA A 72 -20.19 6.14 -17.47
CA ALA A 72 -18.79 5.70 -17.42
C ALA A 72 -18.00 6.37 -16.28
N ALA A 73 -18.27 7.64 -15.98
CA ALA A 73 -17.59 8.34 -14.88
C ALA A 73 -18.09 7.87 -13.51
N GLN A 74 -19.39 7.57 -13.39
CA GLN A 74 -19.98 7.00 -12.18
C GLN A 74 -19.44 5.60 -11.91
N ILE A 75 -19.34 4.75 -12.94
CA ILE A 75 -18.78 3.40 -12.87
C ILE A 75 -17.33 3.44 -12.38
N ARG A 76 -16.49 4.30 -12.97
CA ARG A 76 -15.08 4.43 -12.58
C ARG A 76 -14.91 4.90 -11.13
N LEU A 77 -15.72 5.86 -10.68
CA LEU A 77 -15.70 6.29 -9.29
C LEU A 77 -16.13 5.16 -8.35
N GLY A 78 -17.20 4.43 -8.69
CA GLY A 78 -17.68 3.29 -7.90
C GLY A 78 -16.64 2.19 -7.77
N ASP A 79 -16.01 1.80 -8.89
CA ASP A 79 -14.94 0.80 -8.93
C ASP A 79 -13.74 1.20 -8.05
N ALA A 80 -13.25 2.44 -8.23
CA ALA A 80 -12.14 2.96 -7.43
C ALA A 80 -12.45 2.92 -5.92
N ARG A 81 -13.68 3.27 -5.51
CA ARG A 81 -14.07 3.24 -4.08
C ARG A 81 -14.09 1.83 -3.50
N VAL A 82 -14.57 0.84 -4.25
CA VAL A 82 -14.56 -0.55 -3.81
C VAL A 82 -13.13 -1.08 -3.70
N ARG A 83 -12.29 -0.81 -4.70
CA ARG A 83 -10.87 -1.19 -4.70
C ARG A 83 -10.13 -0.59 -3.50
N LEU A 84 -10.27 0.71 -3.25
CA LEU A 84 -9.64 1.38 -2.11
C LEU A 84 -10.11 0.83 -0.76
N ARG A 85 -11.41 0.55 -0.61
CA ARG A 85 -11.94 -0.09 0.60
C ARG A 85 -11.36 -1.49 0.82
N ALA A 86 -11.13 -2.26 -0.25
CA ALA A 86 -10.49 -3.56 -0.15
C ALA A 86 -9.02 -3.42 0.31
N LEU A 87 -8.30 -2.39 -0.14
CA LEU A 87 -6.93 -2.12 0.32
C LEU A 87 -6.85 -1.73 1.80
N ASP A 88 -7.75 -0.87 2.28
CA ASP A 88 -7.85 -0.53 3.72
C ASP A 88 -8.17 -1.78 4.55
N GLY A 89 -9.10 -2.62 4.06
CA GLY A 89 -9.41 -3.91 4.69
C GLY A 89 -8.20 -4.83 4.81
N LEU A 90 -7.44 -4.99 3.72
CA LEU A 90 -6.21 -5.79 3.70
C LEU A 90 -5.16 -5.24 4.67
N LEU A 91 -4.95 -3.92 4.68
CA LEU A 91 -4.02 -3.25 5.59
C LEU A 91 -4.38 -3.53 7.06
N ARG A 92 -5.64 -3.31 7.42
CA ARG A 92 -6.14 -3.50 8.80
C ARG A 92 -6.03 -4.94 9.24
N GLU A 93 -6.44 -5.89 8.41
CA GLU A 93 -6.34 -7.32 8.70
C GLU A 93 -4.88 -7.72 8.92
N THR A 94 -3.97 -7.29 8.04
CA THR A 94 -2.55 -7.61 8.15
C THR A 94 -1.94 -7.03 9.42
N VAL A 95 -2.27 -5.78 9.78
CA VAL A 95 -1.81 -5.14 11.03
C VAL A 95 -2.36 -5.87 12.24
N ALA A 96 -3.67 -6.17 12.28
CA ALA A 96 -4.30 -6.86 13.41
C ALA A 96 -3.71 -8.26 13.64
N THR A 97 -3.43 -8.99 12.55
CA THR A 97 -2.75 -10.29 12.61
C THR A 97 -1.36 -10.16 13.25
N LEU A 98 -0.57 -9.16 12.86
CA LEU A 98 0.75 -8.92 13.46
C LEU A 98 0.66 -8.46 14.92
N GLU A 99 -0.26 -7.55 15.25
CA GLU A 99 -0.47 -7.06 16.61
C GLU A 99 -0.83 -8.18 17.58
N SER A 100 -1.72 -9.08 17.17
CA SER A 100 -2.10 -10.27 17.94
C SER A 100 -0.89 -11.14 18.26
N MET A 101 -0.08 -11.48 17.24
CA MET A 101 1.12 -12.29 17.42
C MET A 101 2.19 -11.62 18.30
N VAL A 102 2.33 -10.30 18.19
CA VAL A 102 3.23 -9.50 19.04
C VAL A 102 2.75 -9.50 20.50
N ALA A 103 1.44 -9.39 20.73
CA ALA A 103 0.85 -9.40 22.05
C ALA A 103 1.05 -10.74 22.77
N ASP A 104 0.94 -11.84 22.03
CA ASP A 104 1.16 -13.20 22.54
C ASP A 104 2.64 -13.51 22.83
N GLY A 105 3.56 -12.61 22.49
CA GLY A 105 5.00 -12.81 22.65
C GLY A 105 5.57 -13.86 21.70
N ALA A 106 4.82 -14.27 20.68
CA ALA A 106 5.23 -15.28 19.73
C ALA A 106 6.30 -14.71 18.78
N ARG A 107 7.30 -15.55 18.44
CA ARG A 107 8.22 -15.23 17.36
C ARG A 107 7.44 -15.24 16.04
N ILE A 108 7.45 -14.11 15.32
CA ILE A 108 6.71 -14.00 14.06
C ILE A 108 7.43 -14.79 12.96
N PRO A 109 6.80 -15.83 12.37
CA PRO A 109 7.40 -16.64 11.33
C PRO A 109 7.70 -15.85 10.06
N ARG A 110 8.74 -16.24 9.32
CA ARG A 110 9.11 -15.61 8.03
C ARG A 110 7.92 -15.53 7.06
N ALA A 111 7.10 -16.58 7.01
CA ALA A 111 5.92 -16.64 6.15
C ALA A 111 4.90 -15.52 6.48
N VAL A 112 4.66 -15.24 7.76
CA VAL A 112 3.77 -14.13 8.18
C VAL A 112 4.37 -12.79 7.74
N ARG A 113 5.68 -12.61 7.93
CA ARG A 113 6.34 -11.37 7.55
C ARG A 113 6.36 -11.14 6.04
N ALA A 114 6.53 -12.21 5.25
CA ALA A 114 6.43 -12.18 3.80
C ALA A 114 5.01 -11.83 3.32
N ARG A 115 3.98 -12.39 3.96
CA ARG A 115 2.58 -12.00 3.71
C ARG A 115 2.34 -10.52 3.98
N ALA A 116 2.88 -9.98 5.07
CA ALA A 116 2.76 -8.55 5.37
C ALA A 116 3.49 -7.67 4.34
N ARG A 117 4.68 -8.09 3.89
CA ARG A 117 5.41 -7.37 2.83
C ARG A 117 4.64 -7.37 1.51
N VAL A 118 4.11 -8.52 1.07
CA VAL A 118 3.33 -8.57 -0.18
C VAL A 118 2.01 -7.82 -0.07
N ALA A 119 1.37 -7.79 1.10
CA ALA A 119 0.20 -6.94 1.33
C ALA A 119 0.54 -5.46 1.13
N ALA A 120 1.65 -4.98 1.71
CA ALA A 120 2.12 -3.61 1.52
C ALA A 120 2.47 -3.30 0.04
N ALA A 121 3.15 -4.23 -0.64
CA ALA A 121 3.46 -4.09 -2.08
C ALA A 121 2.19 -4.08 -2.94
N HIS A 122 1.19 -4.92 -2.62
CA HIS A 122 -0.10 -4.93 -3.29
C HIS A 122 -0.85 -3.61 -3.10
N ILE A 123 -0.85 -3.05 -1.89
CA ILE A 123 -1.45 -1.75 -1.59
C ILE A 123 -0.83 -0.66 -2.48
N VAL A 124 0.50 -0.60 -2.59
CA VAL A 124 1.18 0.37 -3.46
C VAL A 124 0.84 0.13 -4.94
N HIS A 125 0.88 -1.13 -5.38
CA HIS A 125 0.58 -1.52 -6.76
C HIS A 125 -0.85 -1.11 -7.18
N GLU A 126 -1.84 -1.47 -6.38
CA GLU A 126 -3.24 -1.15 -6.67
C GLU A 126 -3.53 0.34 -6.52
N SER A 127 -2.95 1.01 -5.52
CA SER A 127 -3.08 2.48 -5.38
C SER A 127 -2.59 3.20 -6.63
N ARG A 128 -1.45 2.78 -7.18
CA ARG A 128 -0.92 3.31 -8.44
C ARG A 128 -1.88 3.08 -9.61
N SER A 129 -2.47 1.89 -9.72
CA SER A 129 -3.44 1.58 -10.78
C SER A 129 -4.73 2.40 -10.64
N VAL A 130 -5.32 2.49 -9.44
CA VAL A 130 -6.51 3.31 -9.19
C VAL A 130 -6.27 4.78 -9.57
N ILE A 131 -5.10 5.33 -9.19
CA ILE A 131 -4.73 6.70 -9.57
C ILE A 131 -4.66 6.84 -11.09
N ALA A 132 -4.02 5.90 -11.80
CA ALA A 132 -3.92 5.95 -13.26
C ALA A 132 -5.30 5.94 -13.94
N ASP A 133 -6.19 5.04 -13.51
CA ASP A 133 -7.53 4.87 -14.09
C ASP A 133 -8.41 6.12 -13.92
N LEU A 134 -8.31 6.78 -12.76
CA LEU A 134 -9.02 8.02 -12.48
C LEU A 134 -8.43 9.22 -13.23
N LEU A 135 -7.10 9.29 -13.38
CA LEU A 135 -6.47 10.36 -14.16
C LEU A 135 -6.81 10.27 -15.65
N GLU A 136 -6.87 9.05 -16.22
CA GLU A 136 -7.27 8.83 -17.62
C GLU A 136 -8.65 9.44 -17.91
N SER A 137 -9.58 9.33 -16.96
CA SER A 137 -10.93 9.90 -17.06
C SER A 137 -11.05 11.36 -16.58
N SER A 138 -9.94 11.97 -16.16
CA SER A 138 -9.87 13.36 -15.68
C SER A 138 -9.46 14.37 -16.76
N GLY A 139 -9.22 13.93 -18.00
CA GLY A 139 -8.89 14.79 -19.15
C GLY A 139 -7.63 15.66 -18.99
N ALA A 140 -7.31 16.44 -20.03
CA ALA A 140 -6.00 17.10 -20.14
C ALA A 140 -5.66 18.07 -19.00
N SER A 141 -6.65 18.79 -18.45
CA SER A 141 -6.42 19.73 -17.34
C SER A 141 -5.99 19.06 -16.04
N ALA A 142 -6.15 17.73 -15.90
CA ALA A 142 -5.58 16.99 -14.79
C ALA A 142 -4.04 17.00 -14.77
N GLN A 143 -3.41 17.29 -15.93
CA GLN A 143 -1.96 17.33 -16.11
C GLN A 143 -1.35 18.72 -15.87
N PHE A 144 -2.15 19.76 -15.63
CA PHE A 144 -1.62 21.08 -15.29
C PHE A 144 -0.84 21.02 -13.97
N LEU A 145 0.19 21.86 -13.84
CA LEU A 145 1.10 21.81 -12.68
C LEU A 145 0.40 22.17 -11.37
N ASP A 146 -0.66 22.97 -11.43
CA ASP A 146 -1.52 23.33 -10.31
C ASP A 146 -2.54 22.23 -9.95
N SER A 147 -2.78 21.26 -10.83
CA SER A 147 -3.65 20.13 -10.56
C SER A 147 -3.00 19.17 -9.55
N PRO A 148 -3.69 18.83 -8.45
CA PRO A 148 -3.17 17.88 -7.47
C PRO A 148 -3.10 16.43 -8.00
N LEU A 149 -3.87 16.11 -9.05
CA LEU A 149 -3.97 14.76 -9.59
C LEU A 149 -2.65 14.25 -10.19
N GLN A 150 -2.01 15.05 -11.05
CA GLN A 150 -0.72 14.65 -11.65
C GLN A 150 0.41 14.54 -10.61
N ARG A 151 0.35 15.35 -9.53
CA ARG A 151 1.31 15.27 -8.44
C ARG A 151 1.18 13.93 -7.71
N ALA A 152 -0.04 13.56 -7.28
CA ALA A 152 -0.29 12.28 -6.63
C ALA A 152 0.17 11.10 -7.49
N LYS A 153 -0.08 11.14 -8.81
CA LYS A 153 0.43 10.13 -9.74
C LYS A 153 1.95 9.99 -9.71
N ARG A 154 2.68 11.10 -9.86
CA ARG A 154 4.15 11.06 -9.86
C ARG A 154 4.70 10.60 -8.52
N ASP A 155 4.12 11.05 -7.41
CA ASP A 155 4.57 10.68 -6.07
C ASP A 155 4.41 9.16 -5.84
N VAL A 156 3.27 8.58 -6.23
CA VAL A 156 3.04 7.13 -6.11
C VAL A 156 3.86 6.33 -7.11
N ASP A 157 4.09 6.84 -8.33
CA ASP A 157 5.03 6.21 -9.27
C ASP A 157 6.45 6.11 -8.65
N VAL A 158 6.91 7.14 -7.91
CA VAL A 158 8.19 7.09 -7.18
C VAL A 158 8.17 6.09 -6.03
N ILE A 159 7.11 6.07 -5.21
CA ILE A 159 6.96 5.08 -4.12
C ILE A 159 7.04 3.65 -4.68
N SER A 160 6.37 3.39 -5.80
CA SER A 160 6.33 2.06 -6.43
C SER A 160 7.69 1.55 -6.91
N GLY A 161 8.67 2.45 -7.08
CA GLY A 161 10.04 2.08 -7.45
C GLY A 161 10.92 1.61 -6.28
N HIS A 162 10.45 1.69 -5.03
CA HIS A 162 11.23 1.25 -3.89
C HIS A 162 11.29 -0.28 -3.81
N VAL A 163 12.48 -0.86 -3.61
CA VAL A 163 12.73 -2.32 -3.65
C VAL A 163 11.83 -3.16 -2.73
N VAL A 164 11.39 -2.61 -1.59
CA VAL A 164 10.46 -3.31 -0.68
C VAL A 164 9.10 -3.56 -1.32
N PHE A 165 8.68 -2.70 -2.26
CA PHE A 165 7.43 -2.75 -3.00
C PHE A 165 7.56 -3.36 -4.40
N ASP A 166 8.72 -3.92 -4.72
CA ASP A 166 8.83 -4.78 -5.90
C ASP A 166 7.80 -5.91 -5.76
N TYR A 167 6.79 -5.84 -6.63
CA TYR A 167 5.59 -6.64 -6.48
C TYR A 167 5.78 -8.07 -6.96
N ASP A 168 6.71 -8.30 -7.90
CA ASP A 168 7.08 -9.64 -8.34
C ASP A 168 7.88 -10.35 -7.24
N VAL A 169 8.91 -9.69 -6.73
CA VAL A 169 9.75 -10.21 -5.63
C VAL A 169 8.91 -10.47 -4.38
N SER A 170 7.99 -9.57 -4.03
CA SER A 170 7.17 -9.75 -2.83
C SER A 170 6.21 -10.94 -2.96
N ARG A 171 5.61 -11.15 -4.14
CA ARG A 171 4.75 -12.31 -4.42
C ARG A 171 5.55 -13.61 -4.46
N GLU A 172 6.73 -13.60 -5.08
CA GLU A 172 7.65 -14.73 -5.10
C GLU A 172 8.01 -15.18 -3.67
N LEU A 173 8.46 -14.25 -2.83
CA LEU A 173 8.89 -14.57 -1.46
C LEU A 173 7.74 -15.11 -0.60
N ALA A 174 6.54 -14.55 -0.74
CA ALA A 174 5.36 -15.02 -0.02
C ALA A 174 4.96 -16.43 -0.48
N GLY A 175 4.85 -16.65 -1.80
CA GLY A 175 4.48 -17.94 -2.37
C GLY A 175 5.51 -19.03 -2.09
N ALA A 176 6.81 -18.74 -2.24
CA ALA A 176 7.88 -19.68 -1.94
C ALA A 176 7.82 -20.17 -0.49
N LEU A 177 7.62 -19.26 0.47
CA LEU A 177 7.51 -19.63 1.89
C LEU A 177 6.23 -20.41 2.21
N GLU A 178 5.14 -20.19 1.48
CA GLU A 178 3.88 -20.91 1.66
C GLU A 178 4.02 -22.39 1.30
N ILE A 179 4.80 -22.71 0.26
CA ILE A 179 5.05 -24.09 -0.19
C ILE A 179 6.35 -24.70 0.37
N GLY A 180 7.01 -24.01 1.30
CA GLY A 180 8.25 -24.50 1.94
C GLY A 180 9.52 -24.42 1.09
N VAL A 181 9.51 -23.66 0.00
CA VAL A 181 10.72 -23.39 -0.80
C VAL A 181 11.66 -22.48 0.00
N PRO A 182 12.95 -22.86 0.15
CA PRO A 182 13.91 -22.04 0.86
C PRO A 182 14.19 -20.74 0.09
N ILE A 183 14.07 -19.62 0.80
CA ILE A 183 14.44 -18.29 0.28
C ILE A 183 15.75 -17.82 0.92
N SER A 184 16.41 -16.86 0.26
CA SER A 184 17.65 -16.27 0.75
C SER A 184 17.57 -15.87 2.25
N PRO A 185 18.59 -16.18 3.07
CA PRO A 185 18.64 -15.78 4.49
C PRO A 185 18.61 -14.26 4.70
N ILE A 186 19.06 -13.50 3.69
CA ILE A 186 19.08 -12.03 3.72
C ILE A 186 17.86 -11.41 3.02
N ALA A 187 16.93 -12.22 2.51
CA ALA A 187 15.68 -11.70 1.98
C ALA A 187 14.96 -10.90 3.07
N MET A 188 14.60 -9.66 2.75
CA MET A 188 13.85 -8.78 3.64
C MET A 188 12.40 -9.29 3.76
N VAL A 189 12.23 -10.29 4.63
CA VAL A 189 10.97 -10.78 5.19
C VAL A 189 11.19 -11.05 6.65
#